data_AF-A0A427CFC2-F1
#
_entry.id   AF-A0A427CFC2-F1
#
_cell.length_a   1.000
_cell.length_b   1.000
_cell.length_c   1.000
_cell.angle_alpha   90.00
_cell.angle_beta   90.00
_cell.angle_gamma   90.00
#
_symmetry.space_group_name_H-M   'P 1'
#
loop_
_entity.id
_entity.type
_entity.pdbx_description
1 polymer ?
#
loop_
_entity_poly.entity_id
_entity_poly.type
_entity_poly.pdbx_seq_one_letter_code
_entity_poly.pdbx_strand_id
1 'polypeptide(L)'
;MDYRDVTDASYPTATAKPFRDYPELVDMLESRGMIITDRARAIRKIAQVGYFRLSGYWHPSRRFHMERHEGKRILNYLDEFQSNTSFEAVFQFYLMDKSLRILMTDALERIEVYLRTIIAHELGRHDPMAHLDPSNVIRSARTVRDGSSAGALSPHSAWLARHDKLIAQSHEDSIRSHIDASKPIPVWVASEAWNFGAVSKLYSMLTPRHQDSICQRLDILERNVVDNWLINLNAVRNRCAHHARLANRPNPRTLMLPRRGYFNELNLDRHAKDRFYGMVAVVWYLLKAIGPSSDWLVKVADVVDTMPRLPGLTFKSMGFSVEGFPRREFRIAAPAVAQVPTLEEVCSATMDAFVAAKESILAFPESLGTSETRKRFAEGMLDHLVDF
;
A
#
# COMPACT_ATOMS: atom_id res chain seq x y z
N MET A 1 -21.06 -46.04 -13.95
CA MET A 1 -19.81 -45.79 -13.21
C MET A 1 -20.03 -44.49 -12.46
N ASP A 2 -20.05 -44.60 -11.14
CA ASP A 2 -20.75 -43.74 -10.20
C ASP A 2 -20.08 -42.37 -10.05
N TYR A 3 -20.86 -41.29 -10.10
CA TYR A 3 -20.44 -39.92 -9.82
C TYR A 3 -20.70 -39.63 -8.34
N ARG A 4 -19.93 -40.28 -7.47
CA ARG A 4 -19.98 -40.09 -6.02
C ARG A 4 -18.57 -40.12 -5.45
N ASP A 5 -17.93 -38.95 -5.48
CA ASP A 5 -16.99 -38.53 -4.43
C ASP A 5 -16.60 -37.06 -4.68
N VAL A 6 -17.56 -36.16 -4.42
CA VAL A 6 -17.23 -34.77 -4.13
C VAL A 6 -17.33 -34.63 -2.62
N THR A 7 -16.18 -34.84 -1.99
CA THR A 7 -15.74 -34.40 -0.66
C THR A 7 -16.78 -33.65 0.16
N ASP A 8 -17.14 -34.28 1.28
CA ASP A 8 -17.88 -33.76 2.42
C ASP A 8 -17.24 -32.46 2.96
N ALA A 9 -17.55 -31.33 2.34
CA ALA A 9 -17.22 -30.02 2.86
C ALA A 9 -18.16 -29.77 4.03
N SER A 10 -17.71 -30.04 5.25
CA SER A 10 -18.47 -29.78 6.47
C SER A 10 -18.85 -28.29 6.53
N TYR A 11 -20.08 -27.96 6.15
CA TYR A 11 -20.58 -26.60 6.27
C TYR A 11 -20.61 -26.20 7.75
N PRO A 12 -20.19 -24.98 8.11
CA PRO A 12 -20.19 -24.55 9.50
C PRO A 12 -21.59 -24.64 10.10
N THR A 13 -21.70 -25.20 11.31
CA THR A 13 -22.96 -25.44 12.03
C THR A 13 -23.60 -24.15 12.57
N ALA A 14 -22.88 -23.04 12.57
CA ALA A 14 -23.40 -21.74 12.98
C ALA A 14 -24.29 -21.14 11.87
N THR A 15 -25.48 -20.68 12.26
CA THR A 15 -26.41 -20.03 11.33
C THR A 15 -25.84 -18.71 10.82
N ALA A 16 -26.08 -18.42 9.54
CA ALA A 16 -25.67 -17.17 8.93
C ALA A 16 -26.37 -15.98 9.62
N LYS A 17 -25.68 -14.84 9.69
CA LYS A 17 -26.30 -13.61 10.22
C LYS A 17 -27.49 -13.22 9.33
N PRO A 18 -28.64 -12.85 9.91
CA PRO A 18 -29.79 -12.43 9.12
C PRO A 18 -29.45 -11.17 8.32
N PHE A 19 -29.97 -11.09 7.10
CA PHE A 19 -29.89 -9.88 6.29
C PHE A 19 -30.63 -8.74 7.01
N ARG A 20 -30.10 -7.53 6.86
CA ARG A 20 -30.72 -6.29 7.33
C ARG A 20 -30.55 -5.22 6.27
N ASP A 21 -31.61 -4.47 6.01
CA ASP A 21 -31.57 -3.34 5.10
C ASP A 21 -30.88 -2.13 5.76
N TYR A 22 -30.49 -1.14 4.96
CA TYR A 22 -29.72 0.02 5.42
C TYR A 22 -30.37 0.80 6.58
N PRO A 23 -31.70 1.05 6.59
CA PRO A 23 -32.35 1.68 7.76
C PRO A 23 -32.22 0.83 9.03
N GLU A 24 -32.41 -0.49 8.94
CA GLU A 24 -32.32 -1.42 10.07
C GLU A 24 -30.88 -1.55 10.61
N LEU A 25 -29.89 -1.42 9.72
CA LEU A 25 -28.49 -1.32 10.10
C LEU A 25 -28.22 -0.05 10.89
N VAL A 26 -28.83 1.08 10.51
CA VAL A 26 -28.73 2.35 11.26
C VAL A 26 -29.43 2.24 12.62
N ASP A 27 -30.64 1.66 12.68
CA ASP A 27 -31.35 1.38 13.94
C ASP A 27 -30.50 0.54 14.91
N MET A 28 -29.80 -0.46 14.38
CA MET A 28 -28.90 -1.29 15.16
C MET A 28 -27.71 -0.50 15.70
N LEU A 29 -27.15 0.44 14.93
CA LEU A 29 -26.03 1.27 15.38
C LEU A 29 -26.48 2.23 16.49
N GLU A 30 -27.65 2.87 16.34
CA GLU A 30 -28.22 3.76 17.37
C GLU A 30 -28.57 3.00 18.65
N SER A 31 -29.22 1.83 18.55
CA SER A 31 -29.56 1.02 19.73
C SER A 31 -28.34 0.50 20.48
N ARG A 32 -27.18 0.38 19.82
CA ARG A 32 -25.88 0.06 20.43
C ARG A 32 -25.16 1.28 21.02
N GLY A 33 -25.75 2.47 20.94
CA GLY A 33 -25.21 3.70 21.52
C GLY A 33 -24.31 4.52 20.59
N MET A 34 -24.34 4.30 19.27
CA MET A 34 -23.70 5.19 18.31
C MET A 34 -24.56 6.45 18.11
N ILE A 35 -23.93 7.62 18.22
CA ILE A 35 -24.58 8.90 17.94
C ILE A 35 -24.66 9.09 16.42
N ILE A 36 -25.86 9.36 15.90
CA ILE A 36 -26.10 9.62 14.49
C ILE A 36 -26.94 10.89 14.40
N THR A 37 -26.35 11.97 13.88
CA THR A 37 -27.03 13.28 13.83
C THR A 37 -27.83 13.46 12.55
N ASP A 38 -27.36 12.88 11.44
CA ASP A 38 -28.06 12.86 10.15
C ASP A 38 -28.28 11.42 9.71
N ARG A 39 -29.43 10.88 10.11
CA ARG A 39 -29.85 9.51 9.82
C ARG A 39 -29.94 9.24 8.32
N ALA A 40 -30.49 10.18 7.55
CA ALA A 40 -30.64 10.03 6.10
C ALA A 40 -29.27 9.93 5.42
N ARG A 41 -28.30 10.74 5.85
CA ARG A 41 -26.91 10.65 5.37
C ARG A 41 -26.26 9.34 5.81
N ALA A 42 -26.47 8.87 7.04
CA ALA A 42 -25.91 7.60 7.49
C ALA A 42 -26.38 6.43 6.63
N ILE A 43 -27.68 6.34 6.33
CA ILE A 43 -28.27 5.34 5.42
C ILE A 43 -27.58 5.39 4.05
N ARG A 44 -27.49 6.58 3.43
CA ARG A 44 -26.82 6.75 2.13
C ARG A 44 -25.36 6.30 2.17
N LYS A 45 -24.62 6.62 3.23
CA LYS A 45 -23.20 6.25 3.35
C LYS A 45 -22.97 4.78 3.64
N ILE A 46 -23.84 4.12 4.40
CA ILE A 46 -23.80 2.66 4.57
C ILE A 46 -24.11 1.97 3.23
N ALA A 47 -25.08 2.47 2.46
CA ALA A 47 -25.38 1.95 1.13
C ALA A 47 -24.21 2.11 0.15
N GLN A 48 -23.53 3.25 0.18
CA GLN A 48 -22.40 3.54 -0.72
C GLN A 48 -21.11 2.79 -0.36
N VAL A 49 -20.77 2.69 0.93
CA VAL A 49 -19.47 2.17 1.38
C VAL A 49 -19.56 0.72 1.87
N GLY A 50 -20.72 0.32 2.38
CA GLY A 50 -20.96 -1.00 2.95
C GLY A 50 -20.70 -1.06 4.45
N TYR A 51 -21.63 -1.69 5.17
CA TYR A 51 -21.60 -1.84 6.63
C TYR A 51 -20.32 -2.52 7.13
N PHE A 52 -19.91 -3.65 6.54
CA PHE A 52 -18.73 -4.39 7.00
C PHE A 52 -17.42 -3.66 6.70
N ARG A 53 -17.38 -2.80 5.69
CA ARG A 53 -16.23 -1.95 5.43
C ARG A 53 -16.10 -0.89 6.52
N LEU A 54 -17.17 -0.16 6.78
CA LEU A 54 -17.20 0.87 7.82
C LEU A 54 -17.03 0.28 9.22
N SER A 55 -17.43 -0.99 9.43
CA SER A 55 -17.27 -1.64 10.74
C SER A 55 -15.86 -1.83 11.22
N GLY A 56 -14.90 -1.92 10.29
CA GLY A 56 -13.49 -1.82 10.65
C GLY A 56 -13.13 -0.48 11.29
N TYR A 57 -13.76 0.62 10.90
CA TYR A 57 -13.38 1.96 11.35
C TYR A 57 -13.96 2.30 12.72
N TRP A 58 -15.15 1.79 13.09
CA TRP A 58 -15.69 1.96 14.45
C TRP A 58 -15.35 0.82 15.42
N HIS A 59 -14.77 -0.30 14.95
CA HIS A 59 -14.47 -1.45 15.80
C HIS A 59 -13.71 -1.07 17.09
N PRO A 60 -12.66 -0.23 17.07
CA PRO A 60 -11.95 0.16 18.28
C PRO A 60 -12.79 1.01 19.26
N SER A 61 -13.85 1.64 18.77
CA SER A 61 -14.77 2.50 19.54
C SER A 61 -15.88 1.72 20.26
N ARG A 62 -15.93 0.41 20.07
CA ARG A 62 -16.80 -0.48 20.84
C ARG A 62 -16.33 -0.55 22.29
N ARG A 63 -17.27 -0.73 23.23
CA ARG A 63 -16.94 -1.07 24.62
C ARG A 63 -16.19 -2.38 24.62
N PHE A 64 -15.28 -2.51 25.58
CA PHE A 64 -14.53 -3.75 25.77
C PHE A 64 -14.31 -3.97 27.26
N HIS A 65 -14.17 -5.23 27.63
CA HIS A 65 -13.59 -5.62 28.90
C HIS A 65 -12.29 -6.37 28.65
N MET A 66 -11.50 -6.48 29.71
CA MET A 66 -10.17 -7.02 29.62
C MET A 66 -10.08 -8.29 30.44
N GLU A 67 -9.72 -9.37 29.78
CA GLU A 67 -9.52 -10.67 30.42
C GLU A 67 -8.05 -11.03 30.42
N ARG A 68 -7.64 -11.83 31.40
CA ARG A 68 -6.33 -12.46 31.42
C ARG A 68 -6.50 -13.93 31.05
N HIS A 69 -5.87 -14.34 29.96
CA HIS A 69 -5.78 -15.73 29.55
C HIS A 69 -4.31 -16.10 29.41
N GLU A 70 -3.83 -17.12 30.13
CA GLU A 70 -2.44 -17.59 30.09
C GLU A 70 -1.40 -16.46 30.28
N GLY A 71 -1.67 -15.53 31.20
CA GLY A 71 -0.78 -14.39 31.48
C GLY A 71 -0.80 -13.27 30.42
N LYS A 72 -1.56 -13.42 29.33
CA LYS A 72 -1.75 -12.38 28.29
C LYS A 72 -3.06 -11.62 28.53
N ARG A 73 -3.03 -10.30 28.32
CA ARG A 73 -4.22 -9.44 28.36
C ARG A 73 -4.94 -9.54 27.01
N ILE A 74 -6.19 -9.97 27.01
CA ILE A 74 -7.05 -10.06 25.83
C ILE A 74 -8.16 -9.00 25.95
N LEU A 75 -8.39 -8.29 24.84
CA LEU A 75 -9.47 -7.31 24.70
C LEU A 75 -10.69 -8.00 24.08
N ASN A 76 -11.76 -8.10 24.85
CA ASN A 76 -13.03 -8.65 24.37
C ASN A 76 -13.99 -7.49 24.10
N TYR A 77 -14.33 -7.29 22.83
CA TYR A 77 -15.20 -6.21 22.40
C TYR A 77 -16.68 -6.62 22.51
N LEU A 78 -17.47 -5.75 23.14
CA LEU A 78 -18.92 -5.85 23.30
C LEU A 78 -19.63 -5.16 22.13
N ASP A 79 -20.90 -5.47 21.87
CA ASP A 79 -21.65 -4.89 20.73
C ASP A 79 -21.94 -3.39 20.90
N GLU A 80 -22.00 -2.90 22.14
CA GLU A 80 -22.25 -1.51 22.45
C GLU A 80 -21.04 -0.61 22.21
N PHE A 81 -21.29 0.65 21.87
CA PHE A 81 -20.28 1.67 21.66
C PHE A 81 -19.90 2.39 22.96
N GLN A 82 -18.65 2.87 23.00
CA GLN A 82 -18.21 3.80 24.04
C GLN A 82 -18.97 5.13 23.89
N SER A 83 -19.16 5.86 24.99
CA SER A 83 -19.81 7.17 24.96
C SER A 83 -19.09 8.13 24.00
N ASN A 84 -19.87 9.03 23.37
CA ASN A 84 -19.38 9.99 22.38
C ASN A 84 -18.85 9.38 21.06
N THR A 85 -19.18 8.12 20.76
CA THR A 85 -18.89 7.53 19.44
C THR A 85 -19.95 8.00 18.42
N SER A 86 -19.58 8.84 17.46
CA SER A 86 -20.48 9.30 16.40
C SER A 86 -20.20 8.65 15.04
N PHE A 87 -21.25 8.41 14.26
CA PHE A 87 -21.12 7.90 12.90
C PHE A 87 -20.34 8.88 12.00
N GLU A 88 -20.56 10.18 12.17
CA GLU A 88 -19.89 11.22 11.41
C GLU A 88 -18.38 11.21 11.65
N ALA A 89 -17.93 11.07 12.90
CA ALA A 89 -16.50 10.96 13.22
C ALA A 89 -15.90 9.68 12.63
N VAL A 90 -16.62 8.55 12.67
CA VAL A 90 -16.15 7.31 12.02
C VAL A 90 -16.02 7.49 10.51
N PHE A 91 -17.00 8.13 9.89
CA PHE A 91 -16.97 8.37 8.45
C PHE A 91 -15.85 9.35 8.06
N GLN A 92 -15.57 10.37 8.88
CA GLN A 92 -14.42 11.24 8.68
C GLN A 92 -13.10 10.48 8.80
N PHE A 93 -12.97 9.55 9.75
CA PHE A 93 -11.78 8.70 9.86
C PHE A 93 -11.63 7.78 8.64
N TYR A 94 -12.74 7.28 8.07
CA TYR A 94 -12.75 6.55 6.82
C TYR A 94 -12.22 7.38 5.64
N LEU A 95 -12.64 8.65 5.54
CA LEU A 95 -12.19 9.57 4.50
C LEU A 95 -10.71 9.94 4.67
N MET A 96 -10.27 10.23 5.90
CA MET A 96 -8.85 10.46 6.20
C MET A 96 -7.99 9.25 5.79
N ASP A 97 -8.38 8.03 6.16
CA ASP A 97 -7.68 6.81 5.75
C ASP A 97 -7.68 6.63 4.22
N LYS A 98 -8.76 7.02 3.53
CA LYS A 98 -8.81 7.04 2.05
C LYS A 98 -7.76 7.99 1.49
N SER A 99 -7.67 9.22 1.98
CA SER A 99 -6.67 10.19 1.54
C SER A 99 -5.24 9.69 1.80
N LEU A 100 -4.99 9.06 2.96
CA LEU A 100 -3.70 8.42 3.23
C LEU A 100 -3.37 7.29 2.24
N ARG A 101 -4.35 6.47 1.85
CA ARG A 101 -4.13 5.42 0.83
C ARG A 101 -3.75 6.00 -0.52
N ILE A 102 -4.36 7.12 -0.93
CA ILE A 102 -4.03 7.80 -2.19
C ILE A 102 -2.58 8.29 -2.15
N LEU A 103 -2.21 9.02 -1.08
CA LEU A 103 -0.84 9.49 -0.88
C LEU A 103 0.17 8.35 -0.82
N MET A 104 -0.15 7.25 -0.14
CA MET A 104 0.73 6.08 -0.11
C MET A 104 0.87 5.43 -1.48
N THR A 105 -0.19 5.36 -2.29
CA THR A 105 -0.11 4.83 -3.66
C THR A 105 0.84 5.67 -4.51
N ASP A 106 0.69 7.00 -4.50
CA ASP A 106 1.58 7.94 -5.21
C ASP A 106 3.06 7.80 -4.79
N ALA A 107 3.33 7.58 -3.50
CA ALA A 107 4.69 7.32 -3.05
C ALA A 107 5.22 5.95 -3.49
N LEU A 108 4.40 4.92 -3.32
CA LEU A 108 4.80 3.53 -3.54
C LEU A 108 4.99 3.21 -5.02
N GLU A 109 4.25 3.84 -5.92
CA GLU A 109 4.48 3.68 -7.37
C GLU A 109 5.88 4.20 -7.77
N ARG A 110 6.30 5.36 -7.25
CA ARG A 110 7.62 5.94 -7.54
C ARG A 110 8.74 5.05 -7.01
N ILE A 111 8.56 4.53 -5.80
CA ILE A 111 9.49 3.57 -5.19
C ILE A 111 9.51 2.27 -6.01
N GLU A 112 8.35 1.74 -6.43
CA GLU A 112 8.25 0.52 -7.23
C GLU A 112 9.00 0.65 -8.57
N VAL A 113 8.77 1.75 -9.29
CA VAL A 113 9.47 2.06 -10.55
C VAL A 113 10.98 2.15 -10.31
N TYR A 114 11.41 2.92 -9.31
CA TYR A 114 12.84 3.06 -9.01
C TYR A 114 13.50 1.72 -8.68
N LEU A 115 12.85 0.89 -7.86
CA LEU A 115 13.35 -0.44 -7.49
C LEU A 115 13.47 -1.36 -8.71
N ARG A 116 12.47 -1.35 -9.61
CA ARG A 116 12.53 -2.09 -10.88
C ARG A 116 13.76 -1.69 -11.68
N THR A 117 13.96 -0.39 -11.87
CA THR A 117 15.10 0.15 -12.63
C THR A 117 16.44 -0.26 -12.01
N ILE A 118 16.66 -0.02 -10.72
CA ILE A 118 17.97 -0.31 -10.11
C ILE A 118 18.30 -1.81 -10.09
N ILE A 119 17.29 -2.68 -9.89
CA ILE A 119 17.47 -4.14 -9.92
C ILE A 119 17.76 -4.61 -11.34
N ALA A 120 16.98 -4.15 -12.32
CA ALA A 120 17.17 -4.54 -13.71
C ALA A 120 18.54 -4.09 -14.23
N HIS A 121 18.96 -2.86 -13.92
CA HIS A 121 20.29 -2.37 -14.32
C HIS A 121 21.43 -3.07 -13.56
N GLU A 122 21.25 -3.44 -12.29
CA GLU A 122 22.25 -4.21 -11.57
C GLU A 122 22.50 -5.56 -12.26
N LEU A 123 21.43 -6.29 -12.57
CA LEU A 123 21.55 -7.58 -13.25
C LEU A 123 22.06 -7.43 -14.70
N GLY A 124 21.51 -6.45 -15.43
CA GLY A 124 21.80 -6.23 -16.85
C GLY A 124 23.24 -5.79 -17.15
N ARG A 125 23.98 -5.27 -16.15
CA ARG A 125 25.42 -5.00 -16.28
C ARG A 125 26.26 -6.26 -16.44
N HIS A 126 25.74 -7.40 -15.98
CA HIS A 126 26.45 -8.68 -16.05
C HIS A 126 26.05 -9.48 -17.28
N ASP A 127 24.75 -9.59 -17.53
CA ASP A 127 24.21 -10.29 -18.69
C ASP A 127 22.77 -9.80 -18.97
N PRO A 128 22.36 -9.60 -20.24
CA PRO A 128 20.99 -9.22 -20.59
C PRO A 128 19.91 -10.15 -20.01
N MET A 129 20.21 -11.44 -19.88
CA MET A 129 19.33 -12.49 -19.38
C MET A 129 19.64 -12.89 -17.93
N ALA A 130 20.44 -12.11 -17.19
CA ALA A 130 20.87 -12.42 -15.83
C ALA A 130 19.73 -12.75 -14.84
N HIS A 131 18.53 -12.21 -15.07
CA HIS A 131 17.34 -12.49 -14.25
C HIS A 131 16.79 -13.91 -14.38
N LEU A 132 17.18 -14.64 -15.43
CA LEU A 132 16.84 -16.05 -15.64
C LEU A 132 17.93 -17.00 -15.16
N ASP A 133 19.16 -16.49 -14.99
CA ASP A 133 20.32 -17.31 -14.66
C ASP A 133 20.32 -17.69 -13.16
N PRO A 134 20.25 -18.99 -12.82
CA PRO A 134 20.30 -19.45 -11.43
C PRO A 134 21.62 -19.10 -10.71
N SER A 135 22.71 -18.76 -11.42
CA SER A 135 23.97 -18.35 -10.80
C SER A 135 23.84 -17.03 -10.02
N ASN A 136 22.90 -16.16 -10.39
CA ASN A 136 22.65 -14.85 -9.78
C ASN A 136 21.76 -14.91 -8.53
N VAL A 137 21.29 -16.09 -8.13
CA VAL A 137 20.50 -16.31 -6.90
C VAL A 137 21.21 -17.21 -5.90
N ILE A 138 20.86 -17.06 -4.61
CA ILE A 138 21.39 -17.86 -3.51
C ILE A 138 20.99 -19.33 -3.61
N ARG A 139 21.82 -20.23 -3.05
CA ARG A 139 21.58 -21.68 -3.08
C ARG A 139 20.20 -22.06 -2.53
N SER A 140 19.76 -21.46 -1.43
CA SER A 140 18.47 -21.75 -0.81
C SER A 140 17.26 -21.34 -1.66
N ALA A 141 17.45 -20.46 -2.67
CA ALA A 141 16.42 -20.15 -3.66
C ALA A 141 16.33 -21.20 -4.77
N ARG A 142 17.38 -22.00 -4.97
CA ARG A 142 17.45 -23.05 -6.01
C ARG A 142 17.01 -24.43 -5.51
N THR A 143 16.94 -24.62 -4.20
CA THR A 143 16.59 -25.89 -3.57
C THR A 143 15.15 -25.88 -3.05
N VAL A 144 14.46 -27.01 -3.21
CA VAL A 144 13.17 -27.24 -2.54
C VAL A 144 13.44 -27.48 -1.05
N ARG A 145 12.54 -27.02 -0.17
CA ARG A 145 12.68 -27.27 1.28
C ARG A 145 12.36 -28.72 1.62
N ASP A 146 13.11 -29.29 2.55
CA ASP A 146 12.84 -30.64 3.05
C ASP A 146 11.44 -30.73 3.67
N GLY A 147 10.72 -31.81 3.36
CA GLY A 147 9.32 -32.00 3.79
C GLY A 147 8.26 -31.25 2.97
N SER A 148 8.63 -30.67 1.82
CA SER A 148 7.64 -30.07 0.91
C SER A 148 6.80 -31.14 0.20
N SER A 149 5.54 -30.79 -0.11
CA SER A 149 4.63 -31.65 -0.87
C SER A 149 5.22 -32.09 -2.22
N ALA A 150 4.80 -33.26 -2.70
CA ALA A 150 5.16 -33.73 -4.04
C ALA A 150 4.80 -32.66 -5.10
N GLY A 151 5.79 -32.27 -5.93
CA GLY A 151 5.64 -31.22 -6.95
C GLY A 151 5.96 -29.80 -6.48
N ALA A 152 6.46 -29.59 -5.26
CA ALA A 152 6.88 -28.27 -4.80
C ALA A 152 8.05 -27.70 -5.63
N LEU A 153 7.89 -26.47 -6.10
CA LEU A 153 8.93 -25.74 -6.82
C LEU A 153 9.92 -25.09 -5.85
N SER A 154 11.18 -24.98 -6.28
CA SER A 154 12.14 -24.11 -5.58
C SER A 154 11.66 -22.65 -5.64
N PRO A 155 12.05 -21.78 -4.70
CA PRO A 155 11.67 -20.37 -4.74
C PRO A 155 11.99 -19.67 -6.07
N HIS A 156 13.14 -19.99 -6.68
CA HIS A 156 13.54 -19.44 -7.97
C HIS A 156 12.67 -19.99 -9.09
N SER A 157 12.42 -21.30 -9.13
CA SER A 157 11.52 -21.92 -10.12
C SER A 157 10.10 -21.38 -10.03
N ALA A 158 9.59 -21.15 -8.82
CA ALA A 158 8.28 -20.53 -8.61
C ALA A 158 8.25 -19.06 -9.07
N TRP A 159 9.35 -18.34 -8.90
CA TRP A 159 9.49 -16.97 -9.41
C TRP A 159 9.57 -16.94 -10.94
N LEU A 160 10.30 -17.86 -11.58
CA LEU A 160 10.36 -17.99 -13.04
C LEU A 160 8.98 -18.29 -13.63
N ALA A 161 8.23 -19.24 -13.05
CA ALA A 161 6.86 -19.51 -13.50
C ALA A 161 5.94 -18.28 -13.38
N ARG A 162 6.12 -17.46 -12.32
CA ARG A 162 5.42 -16.19 -12.17
C ARG A 162 5.89 -15.15 -13.18
N HIS A 163 7.19 -15.06 -13.44
CA HIS A 163 7.79 -14.18 -14.44
C HIS A 163 7.22 -14.48 -15.83
N ASP A 164 7.24 -15.75 -16.25
CA ASP A 164 6.72 -16.19 -17.56
C ASP A 164 5.24 -15.82 -17.71
N LYS A 165 4.44 -16.00 -16.65
CA LYS A 165 3.05 -15.58 -16.63
C LYS A 165 2.89 -14.07 -16.79
N LEU A 166 3.70 -13.27 -16.10
CA LEU A 166 3.65 -11.80 -16.20
C LEU A 166 4.04 -11.33 -17.61
N ILE A 167 5.07 -11.94 -18.21
CA ILE A 167 5.47 -11.63 -19.59
C ILE A 167 4.38 -12.00 -20.59
N ALA A 168 3.80 -13.20 -20.47
CA ALA A 168 2.74 -13.67 -21.36
C ALA A 168 1.46 -12.81 -21.28
N GLN A 169 1.17 -12.25 -20.10
CA GLN A 169 0.02 -11.39 -19.86
C GLN A 169 0.30 -9.90 -20.12
N SER A 170 1.54 -9.54 -20.46
CA SER A 170 1.91 -8.15 -20.67
C SER A 170 1.39 -7.61 -22.01
N HIS A 171 0.86 -6.39 -21.95
CA HIS A 171 0.44 -5.61 -23.10
C HIS A 171 1.43 -4.49 -23.46
N GLU A 172 2.57 -4.40 -22.77
CA GLU A 172 3.60 -3.40 -23.05
C GLU A 172 4.23 -3.62 -24.43
N ASP A 173 4.25 -2.57 -25.27
CA ASP A 173 4.77 -2.63 -26.64
C ASP A 173 6.22 -3.14 -26.68
N SER A 174 7.04 -2.73 -25.71
CA SER A 174 8.44 -3.14 -25.59
C SER A 174 8.58 -4.66 -25.41
N ILE A 175 7.68 -5.28 -24.65
CA ILE A 175 7.66 -6.73 -24.43
C ILE A 175 7.03 -7.44 -25.63
N ARG A 176 5.89 -6.93 -26.13
CA ARG A 176 5.19 -7.50 -27.28
C ARG A 176 6.08 -7.58 -28.51
N SER A 177 6.82 -6.53 -28.80
CA SER A 177 7.77 -6.48 -29.92
C SER A 177 8.84 -7.59 -29.85
N HIS A 178 9.30 -7.96 -28.64
CA HIS A 178 10.24 -9.06 -28.48
C HIS A 178 9.57 -10.42 -28.69
N ILE A 179 8.37 -10.62 -28.13
CA ILE A 179 7.61 -11.87 -28.28
C ILE A 179 7.29 -12.12 -29.76
N ASP A 180 6.73 -11.13 -30.44
CA ASP A 180 6.28 -11.25 -31.84
C ASP A 180 7.45 -11.52 -32.79
N ALA A 181 8.63 -10.95 -32.48
CA ALA A 181 9.86 -11.17 -33.23
C ALA A 181 10.67 -12.40 -32.77
N SER A 182 10.16 -13.19 -31.81
CA SER A 182 10.87 -14.33 -31.20
C SER A 182 12.27 -13.96 -30.66
N LYS A 183 12.42 -12.76 -30.11
CA LYS A 183 13.67 -12.25 -29.54
C LYS A 183 13.74 -12.55 -28.04
N PRO A 184 14.94 -12.83 -27.49
CA PRO A 184 15.12 -12.90 -26.05
C PRO A 184 14.74 -11.56 -25.41
N ILE A 185 14.08 -11.59 -24.26
CA ILE A 185 13.62 -10.38 -23.54
C ILE A 185 14.67 -10.01 -22.48
N PRO A 186 15.46 -8.93 -22.68
CA PRO A 186 16.45 -8.53 -21.70
C PRO A 186 15.80 -8.07 -20.39
N VAL A 187 16.57 -8.10 -19.30
CA VAL A 187 16.08 -7.80 -17.95
C VAL A 187 15.42 -6.43 -17.80
N TRP A 188 15.94 -5.40 -18.47
CA TRP A 188 15.37 -4.03 -18.45
C TRP A 188 14.07 -3.90 -19.26
N VAL A 189 13.81 -4.82 -20.18
CA VAL A 189 12.53 -4.92 -20.87
C VAL A 189 11.57 -5.76 -20.04
N ALA A 190 12.05 -6.90 -19.53
CA ALA A 190 11.25 -7.82 -18.72
C ALA A 190 10.76 -7.17 -17.41
N SER A 191 11.53 -6.24 -16.85
CA SER A 191 11.17 -5.51 -15.64
C SER A 191 9.89 -4.70 -15.76
N GLU A 192 9.47 -4.31 -16.96
CA GLU A 192 8.22 -3.58 -17.16
C GLU A 192 6.97 -4.42 -16.87
N ALA A 193 7.06 -5.74 -16.96
CA ALA A 193 5.96 -6.63 -16.57
C ALA A 193 5.91 -6.93 -15.06
N TRP A 194 6.94 -6.56 -14.29
CA TRP A 194 7.02 -6.95 -12.89
C TRP A 194 6.19 -6.04 -12.00
N ASN A 195 5.35 -6.63 -11.15
CA ASN A 195 4.76 -5.93 -10.02
C ASN A 195 5.70 -5.94 -8.80
N PHE A 196 5.41 -5.10 -7.80
CA PHE A 196 6.18 -4.97 -6.56
C PHE A 196 6.51 -6.33 -5.92
N GLY A 197 5.54 -7.25 -5.90
CA GLY A 197 5.74 -8.59 -5.34
C GLY A 197 6.80 -9.41 -6.08
N ALA A 198 6.86 -9.34 -7.42
CA ALA A 198 7.88 -10.00 -8.21
C ALA A 198 9.27 -9.39 -7.95
N VAL A 199 9.35 -8.05 -7.86
CA VAL A 199 10.59 -7.30 -7.56
C VAL A 199 11.11 -7.63 -6.17
N SER A 200 10.26 -7.54 -5.15
CA SER A 200 10.59 -7.87 -3.76
C SER A 200 11.06 -9.32 -3.63
N LYS A 201 10.39 -10.25 -4.31
CA LYS A 201 10.78 -11.66 -4.26
C LYS A 201 12.11 -11.92 -4.97
N LEU A 202 12.34 -11.30 -6.13
CA LEU A 202 13.61 -11.40 -6.85
C LEU A 202 14.75 -10.91 -5.94
N TYR A 203 14.64 -9.69 -5.40
CA TYR A 203 15.63 -9.13 -4.47
C TYR A 203 16.01 -10.10 -3.34
N SER A 204 15.02 -10.71 -2.68
CA SER A 204 15.25 -11.64 -1.56
C SER A 204 16.08 -12.89 -1.94
N MET A 205 16.09 -13.25 -3.22
CA MET A 205 16.78 -14.42 -3.74
C MET A 205 18.12 -14.10 -4.37
N LEU A 206 18.38 -12.84 -4.73
CA LEU A 206 19.65 -12.43 -5.34
C LEU A 206 20.85 -12.76 -4.45
N THR A 207 22.00 -13.00 -5.08
CA THR A 207 23.25 -13.19 -4.35
C THR A 207 23.60 -11.98 -3.47
N PRO A 208 24.37 -12.19 -2.39
CA PRO A 208 24.97 -11.13 -1.58
C PRO A 208 25.53 -9.96 -2.38
N ARG A 209 26.26 -10.25 -3.46
CA ARG A 209 26.90 -9.26 -4.32
C ARG A 209 25.89 -8.28 -4.93
N HIS A 210 24.82 -8.78 -5.55
CA HIS A 210 23.80 -7.93 -6.14
C HIS A 210 23.00 -7.19 -5.07
N GLN A 211 22.67 -7.87 -3.96
CA GLN A 211 21.98 -7.24 -2.84
C GLN A 211 22.79 -6.07 -2.27
N ASP A 212 24.11 -6.21 -2.11
CA ASP A 212 24.99 -5.13 -1.64
C ASP A 212 24.99 -3.93 -2.60
N SER A 213 25.08 -4.17 -3.90
CA SER A 213 25.01 -3.10 -4.92
C SER A 213 23.67 -2.34 -4.87
N ILE A 214 22.57 -3.07 -4.73
CA ILE A 214 21.22 -2.48 -4.60
C ILE A 214 21.08 -1.71 -3.29
N CYS A 215 21.58 -2.26 -2.19
CA CYS A 215 21.59 -1.61 -0.87
C CYS A 215 22.36 -0.28 -0.93
N GLN A 216 23.52 -0.25 -1.59
CA GLN A 216 24.30 0.96 -1.80
C GLN A 216 23.52 2.05 -2.57
N ARG A 217 22.72 1.68 -3.57
CA ARG A 217 21.85 2.61 -4.31
C ARG A 217 20.71 3.21 -3.48
N LEU A 218 20.36 2.56 -2.36
CA LEU A 218 19.36 3.01 -1.40
C LEU A 218 19.98 3.72 -0.19
N ASP A 219 21.31 3.86 -0.17
CA ASP A 219 22.08 4.34 0.99
C ASP A 219 21.78 3.54 2.27
N ILE A 220 21.66 2.21 2.14
CA ILE A 220 21.46 1.28 3.25
C ILE A 220 22.59 0.25 3.21
N LEU A 221 23.15 -0.13 4.37
CA LEU A 221 24.23 -1.12 4.42
C LEU A 221 23.70 -2.53 4.65
N GLU A 222 22.62 -2.65 5.43
CA GLU A 222 22.11 -3.94 5.90
C GLU A 222 21.05 -4.54 4.96
N ARG A 223 21.39 -5.63 4.27
CA ARG A 223 20.48 -6.31 3.32
C ARG A 223 19.15 -6.73 3.92
N ASN A 224 19.14 -7.14 5.18
CA ASN A 224 17.95 -7.57 5.90
C ASN A 224 17.00 -6.40 6.23
N VAL A 225 17.52 -5.17 6.33
CA VAL A 225 16.69 -3.96 6.44
C VAL A 225 15.93 -3.74 5.14
N VAL A 226 16.62 -3.79 4.00
CA VAL A 226 15.98 -3.64 2.68
C VAL A 226 14.98 -4.78 2.42
N ASP A 227 15.31 -6.05 2.72
CA ASP A 227 14.36 -7.17 2.60
C ASP A 227 13.10 -6.94 3.46
N ASN A 228 13.29 -6.52 4.71
CA ASN A 228 12.19 -6.18 5.62
C ASN A 228 11.33 -5.03 5.05
N TRP A 229 11.94 -4.00 4.48
CA TRP A 229 11.23 -2.88 3.87
C TRP A 229 10.43 -3.33 2.66
N LEU A 230 11.02 -4.05 1.71
CA LEU A 230 10.33 -4.49 0.50
C LEU A 230 9.09 -5.35 0.82
N ILE A 231 9.18 -6.21 1.82
CA ILE A 231 8.04 -7.03 2.28
C ILE A 231 6.93 -6.16 2.87
N ASN A 232 7.30 -5.19 3.70
CA ASN A 232 6.35 -4.26 4.31
C ASN A 232 5.71 -3.32 3.26
N LEU A 233 6.49 -2.74 2.36
CA LEU A 233 6.05 -1.86 1.28
C LEU A 233 5.12 -2.60 0.31
N ASN A 234 5.47 -3.80 -0.14
CA ASN A 234 4.60 -4.62 -0.99
C ASN A 234 3.24 -4.89 -0.31
N ALA A 235 3.24 -5.22 0.98
CA ALA A 235 2.00 -5.46 1.70
C ALA A 235 1.15 -4.19 1.86
N VAL A 236 1.78 -3.03 2.10
CA VAL A 236 1.06 -1.74 2.18
C VAL A 236 0.53 -1.33 0.80
N ARG A 237 1.31 -1.51 -0.27
CA ARG A 237 0.88 -1.33 -1.66
C ARG A 237 -0.36 -2.17 -1.95
N ASN A 238 -0.35 -3.45 -1.58
CA ASN A 238 -1.51 -4.33 -1.74
C ASN A 238 -2.71 -3.89 -0.88
N ARG A 239 -2.49 -3.41 0.35
CA ARG A 239 -3.59 -2.82 1.15
C ARG A 239 -4.22 -1.62 0.44
N CYS A 240 -3.42 -0.73 -0.13
CA CYS A 240 -3.91 0.45 -0.84
C CYS A 240 -4.71 0.03 -2.09
N ALA A 241 -4.16 -0.89 -2.90
CA ALA A 241 -4.80 -1.41 -4.12
C ALA A 241 -6.11 -2.18 -3.84
N HIS A 242 -6.20 -2.88 -2.72
CA HIS A 242 -7.43 -3.56 -2.29
C HIS A 242 -8.35 -2.67 -1.42
N HIS A 243 -8.05 -1.38 -1.31
CA HIS A 243 -8.79 -0.40 -0.51
C HIS A 243 -8.97 -0.82 0.97
N ALA A 244 -8.02 -1.56 1.53
CA ALA A 244 -8.03 -2.01 2.91
C ALA A 244 -7.56 -0.90 3.87
N ARG A 245 -8.05 -0.93 5.12
CA ARG A 245 -7.64 0.00 6.20
C ARG A 245 -6.12 0.09 6.34
N LEU A 246 -5.61 1.31 6.45
CA LEU A 246 -4.18 1.59 6.54
C LEU A 246 -3.76 2.10 7.93
N ALA A 247 -4.34 3.19 8.38
CA ALA A 247 -3.95 4.02 9.53
C ALA A 247 -3.80 3.21 10.83
N ASN A 248 -4.79 2.39 11.19
CA ASN A 248 -4.82 1.66 12.47
C ASN A 248 -4.47 0.17 12.34
N ARG A 249 -3.90 -0.27 11.21
CA ARG A 249 -3.41 -1.64 11.04
C ARG A 249 -1.91 -1.75 11.34
N PRO A 250 -1.46 -2.84 11.99
CA PRO A 250 -0.04 -3.08 12.16
C PRO A 250 0.64 -3.37 10.82
N ASN A 251 1.92 -3.06 10.72
CA ASN A 251 2.77 -3.50 9.62
C ASN A 251 2.89 -5.04 9.63
N PRO A 252 3.02 -5.70 8.47
CA PRO A 252 3.21 -7.15 8.39
C PRO A 252 4.38 -7.66 9.22
N ARG A 253 5.46 -6.89 9.28
CA ARG A 253 6.62 -7.14 10.15
C ARG A 253 7.01 -5.84 10.82
N THR A 254 7.51 -5.92 12.05
CA THR A 254 8.19 -4.79 12.69
C THR A 254 9.26 -4.26 11.75
N LEU A 255 9.23 -2.96 11.48
CA LEU A 255 10.24 -2.34 10.62
C LEU A 255 11.62 -2.45 11.25
N MET A 256 12.57 -2.94 10.46
CA MET A 256 13.99 -2.85 10.79
C MET A 256 14.50 -1.50 10.30
N LEU A 257 15.28 -0.80 11.13
CA LEU A 257 15.81 0.52 10.78
C LEU A 257 17.34 0.49 10.89
N PRO A 258 18.07 1.19 10.00
CA PRO A 258 19.50 1.43 10.16
C PRO A 258 19.80 2.09 11.50
N ARG A 259 20.95 1.76 12.08
CA ARG A 259 21.33 2.24 13.43
C ARG A 259 21.87 3.67 13.45
N ARG A 260 22.19 4.26 12.30
CA ARG A 260 22.85 5.57 12.19
C ARG A 260 22.10 6.46 11.20
N GLY A 261 22.32 7.77 11.31
CA GLY A 261 21.74 8.78 10.41
C GLY A 261 20.29 9.09 10.72
N TYR A 262 19.51 9.35 9.67
CA TYR A 262 18.12 9.83 9.71
C TYR A 262 17.21 9.10 10.73
N PHE A 263 17.23 7.77 10.78
CA PHE A 263 16.36 7.02 11.69
C PHE A 263 16.77 7.09 13.16
N ASN A 264 18.03 7.41 13.45
CA ASN A 264 18.49 7.63 14.83
C ASN A 264 18.00 8.98 15.36
N GLU A 265 17.98 10.01 14.52
CA GLU A 265 17.42 11.33 14.89
C GLU A 265 15.92 11.23 15.18
N LEU A 266 15.16 10.46 14.38
CA LEU A 266 13.73 10.24 14.60
C LEU A 266 13.38 9.42 15.85
N ASN A 267 14.33 8.67 16.41
CA ASN A 267 14.19 7.87 17.63
C ASN A 267 12.88 7.04 17.71
N LEU A 268 12.57 6.28 16.64
CA LEU A 268 11.32 5.52 16.55
C LEU A 268 11.28 4.33 17.52
N ASP A 269 10.31 4.36 18.44
CA ASP A 269 10.06 3.27 19.36
C ASP A 269 9.50 2.01 18.66
N ARG A 270 9.34 0.91 19.41
CA ARG A 270 8.82 -0.35 18.86
C ARG A 270 7.41 -0.18 18.29
N HIS A 271 6.56 0.59 18.95
CA HIS A 271 5.17 0.76 18.55
C HIS A 271 5.05 1.57 17.26
N ALA A 272 5.86 2.62 17.09
CA ALA A 272 5.98 3.37 15.84
C ALA A 272 6.40 2.47 14.67
N LYS A 273 7.42 1.61 14.88
CA LYS A 273 7.91 0.66 13.86
C LYS A 273 6.87 -0.39 13.45
N ASP A 274 5.98 -0.76 14.36
CA ASP A 274 4.89 -1.69 14.11
C ASP A 274 3.67 -1.04 13.43
N ARG A 275 3.66 0.28 13.24
CA ARG A 275 2.48 1.05 12.83
C ARG A 275 2.76 1.97 11.65
N PHE A 276 1.72 2.71 11.24
CA PHE A 276 1.74 3.62 10.10
C PHE A 276 2.86 4.66 10.19
N TYR A 277 3.13 5.22 11.37
CA TYR A 277 4.17 6.22 11.54
C TYR A 277 5.56 5.74 11.10
N GLY A 278 5.97 4.53 11.49
CA GLY A 278 7.24 3.96 11.04
C GLY A 278 7.29 3.74 9.52
N MET A 279 6.16 3.37 8.92
CA MET A 279 6.06 3.24 7.46
C MET A 279 6.26 4.58 6.76
N VAL A 280 5.64 5.65 7.27
CA VAL A 280 5.82 7.02 6.75
C VAL A 280 7.29 7.42 6.80
N ALA A 281 8.00 7.13 7.89
CA ALA A 281 9.42 7.44 8.01
C ALA A 281 10.28 6.72 6.96
N VAL A 282 10.01 5.44 6.70
CA VAL A 282 10.72 4.64 5.68
C VAL A 282 10.39 5.13 4.26
N VAL A 283 9.12 5.37 3.96
CA VAL A 283 8.70 5.87 2.64
C VAL A 283 9.31 7.24 2.37
N TRP A 284 9.31 8.14 3.36
CA TRP A 284 9.92 9.45 3.21
C TRP A 284 11.42 9.37 2.94
N TYR A 285 12.13 8.50 3.67
CA TYR A 285 13.55 8.27 3.44
C TYR A 285 13.84 7.89 1.98
N LEU A 286 13.09 6.91 1.45
CA LEU A 286 13.24 6.46 0.07
C LEU A 286 12.84 7.53 -0.94
N LEU A 287 11.74 8.24 -0.70
CA LEU A 287 11.29 9.32 -1.59
C LEU A 287 12.27 10.48 -1.64
N LYS A 288 12.93 10.83 -0.54
CA LYS A 288 13.94 11.90 -0.54
C LYS A 288 15.14 11.57 -1.41
N ALA A 289 15.51 10.29 -1.52
CA ALA A 289 16.55 9.83 -2.43
C ALA A 289 16.09 9.87 -3.90
N ILE A 290 14.83 9.54 -4.17
CA ILE A 290 14.28 9.47 -5.54
C ILE A 290 13.89 10.85 -6.08
N GLY A 291 13.24 11.67 -5.27
CA GLY A 291 12.67 12.96 -5.61
C GLY A 291 12.84 13.96 -4.47
N PRO A 292 14.00 14.66 -4.39
CA PRO A 292 14.33 15.55 -3.29
C PRO A 292 13.34 16.70 -3.07
N SER A 293 12.61 17.12 -4.11
CA SER A 293 11.61 18.19 -4.08
C SER A 293 10.21 17.73 -3.67
N SER A 294 10.02 16.44 -3.37
CA SER A 294 8.70 15.90 -3.01
C SER A 294 8.12 16.59 -1.77
N ASP A 295 6.86 17.03 -1.87
CA ASP A 295 6.06 17.59 -0.79
C ASP A 295 5.20 16.53 -0.07
N TRP A 296 5.38 15.26 -0.43
CA TRP A 296 4.55 14.14 0.01
C TRP A 296 4.36 14.08 1.53
N LEU A 297 5.43 14.31 2.29
CA LEU A 297 5.36 14.24 3.75
C LEU A 297 4.50 15.36 4.35
N VAL A 298 4.51 16.55 3.73
CA VAL A 298 3.67 17.68 4.15
C VAL A 298 2.20 17.30 3.97
N LYS A 299 1.84 16.76 2.79
CA LYS A 299 0.48 16.28 2.50
C LYS A 299 0.03 15.17 3.46
N VAL A 300 0.91 14.23 3.79
CA VAL A 300 0.63 13.18 4.79
C VAL A 300 0.39 13.80 6.17
N ALA A 301 1.24 14.75 6.58
CA ALA A 301 1.09 15.44 7.85
C ALA A 301 -0.25 16.20 7.92
N ASP A 302 -0.61 16.92 6.86
CA ASP A 302 -1.87 17.67 6.77
C ASP A 302 -3.07 16.73 6.92
N VAL A 303 -3.07 15.59 6.22
CA VAL A 303 -4.14 14.60 6.34
C VAL A 303 -4.18 13.97 7.73
N VAL A 304 -3.04 13.60 8.32
CA VAL A 304 -2.99 13.04 9.69
C VAL A 304 -3.55 14.03 10.70
N ASP A 305 -3.26 15.32 10.56
CA ASP A 305 -3.75 16.37 11.45
C ASP A 305 -5.28 16.57 11.36
N THR A 306 -5.96 16.02 10.34
CA THR A 306 -7.44 15.99 10.25
C THR A 306 -8.11 14.87 11.06
N MET A 307 -7.33 14.07 11.80
CA MET A 307 -7.86 12.93 12.56
C MET A 307 -9.03 13.33 13.48
N PRO A 308 -10.22 12.74 13.32
CA PRO A 308 -11.36 13.06 14.16
C PRO A 308 -11.19 12.48 15.56
N ARG A 309 -11.77 13.15 16.55
CA ARG A 309 -11.87 12.61 17.91
C ARG A 309 -12.85 11.45 17.91
N LEU A 310 -12.35 10.25 18.17
CA LEU A 310 -13.16 9.03 18.17
C LEU A 310 -12.68 8.09 19.29
N PRO A 311 -13.55 7.65 20.22
CA PRO A 311 -13.16 6.76 21.31
C PRO A 311 -12.43 5.51 20.80
N GLY A 312 -11.34 5.11 21.48
CA GLY A 312 -10.52 3.97 21.09
C GLY A 312 -9.61 4.18 19.86
N LEU A 313 -9.69 5.33 19.19
CA LEU A 313 -8.82 5.72 18.08
C LEU A 313 -8.11 7.04 18.39
N THR A 314 -6.82 6.96 18.66
CA THR A 314 -5.96 8.13 18.89
C THR A 314 -4.78 8.10 17.92
N PHE A 315 -3.98 9.17 17.89
CA PHE A 315 -2.74 9.21 17.11
C PHE A 315 -1.79 8.05 17.48
N LYS A 316 -1.83 7.59 18.73
CA LYS A 316 -1.12 6.38 19.17
C LYS A 316 -1.55 5.14 18.41
N SER A 317 -2.80 5.00 17.97
CA SER A 317 -3.24 3.86 17.16
C SER A 317 -2.53 3.78 15.80
N MET A 318 -2.02 4.92 15.31
CA MET A 318 -1.20 5.02 14.09
C MET A 318 0.32 4.99 14.38
N GLY A 319 0.73 4.94 15.64
CA GLY A 319 2.12 4.85 16.06
C GLY A 319 2.77 6.18 16.46
N PHE A 320 2.02 7.29 16.47
CA PHE A 320 2.53 8.58 16.91
C PHE A 320 2.59 8.66 18.44
N SER A 321 3.61 9.34 18.98
CA SER A 321 3.80 9.56 20.42
C SER A 321 3.17 10.86 20.93
N VAL A 322 2.74 11.73 20.02
CA VAL A 322 2.15 13.05 20.28
C VAL A 322 0.79 13.16 19.60
N GLU A 323 0.02 14.18 19.99
CA GLU A 323 -1.21 14.55 19.29
C GLU A 323 -0.83 15.33 18.01
N GLY A 324 -1.28 14.84 16.85
CA GLY A 324 -0.89 15.37 15.54
C GLY A 324 0.37 14.73 14.96
N PHE A 325 0.70 15.13 13.73
CA PHE A 325 1.91 14.71 13.05
C PHE A 325 3.13 15.43 13.64
N PRO A 326 4.23 14.73 13.97
CA PRO A 326 5.41 15.32 14.61
C PRO A 326 6.31 16.08 13.60
N ARG A 327 5.79 17.17 13.03
CA ARG A 327 6.42 17.96 11.94
C ARG A 327 7.86 18.41 12.23
N ARG A 328 8.17 18.73 13.48
CA ARG A 328 9.49 19.20 13.92
C ARG A 328 10.59 18.16 13.68
N GLU A 329 10.28 16.88 13.93
CA GLU A 329 11.21 15.77 13.74
C GLU A 329 11.62 15.60 12.27
N PHE A 330 10.76 16.02 11.35
CA PHE A 330 11.01 15.95 9.90
C PHE A 330 11.39 17.30 9.27
N ARG A 331 11.52 18.36 10.08
CA ARG A 331 11.84 19.72 9.63
C ARG A 331 10.89 20.24 8.54
N ILE A 332 9.60 19.88 8.64
CA ILE A 332 8.55 20.36 7.72
C ILE A 332 7.72 21.48 8.35
N ALA A 333 7.21 22.39 7.52
CA ALA A 333 6.48 23.58 7.95
C ALA A 333 5.16 23.22 8.67
N ALA A 334 4.74 24.12 9.56
CA ALA A 334 3.40 24.08 10.17
C ALA A 334 2.32 24.17 9.07
N PRO A 335 1.13 23.59 9.28
CA PRO A 335 0.08 23.64 8.28
C PRO A 335 -0.27 25.11 8.00
N ALA A 336 -0.39 25.47 6.71
CA ALA A 336 -1.14 26.67 6.36
C ALA A 336 -2.56 26.50 6.92
N VAL A 337 -3.12 27.55 7.55
CA VAL A 337 -4.40 27.52 8.27
C VAL A 337 -5.43 26.59 7.60
N ALA A 338 -5.82 25.54 8.31
CA ALA A 338 -6.58 24.42 7.74
C ALA A 338 -7.99 24.84 7.30
N GLN A 339 -8.27 24.75 6.00
CA GLN A 339 -9.58 24.29 5.55
C GLN A 339 -9.54 22.76 5.56
N VAL A 340 -10.57 22.12 6.08
CA VAL A 340 -10.71 20.66 6.01
C VAL A 340 -10.79 20.30 4.54
N PRO A 341 -9.84 19.54 3.97
CA PRO A 341 -9.85 19.28 2.55
C PRO A 341 -11.11 18.50 2.20
N THR A 342 -11.95 19.09 1.35
CA THR A 342 -13.09 18.37 0.80
C THR A 342 -12.60 17.24 -0.10
N LEU A 343 -13.44 16.21 -0.32
CA LEU A 343 -13.10 15.16 -1.29
C LEU A 343 -12.84 15.75 -2.68
N GLU A 344 -13.50 16.87 -3.00
CA GLU A 344 -13.28 17.68 -4.20
C GLU A 344 -11.88 18.29 -4.23
N GLU A 345 -11.36 18.83 -3.14
CA GLU A 345 -9.99 19.41 -3.10
C GLU A 345 -8.90 18.35 -3.26
N VAL A 346 -9.07 17.16 -2.68
CA VAL A 346 -8.12 16.05 -2.86
C VAL A 346 -8.15 15.52 -4.29
N CYS A 347 -9.34 15.44 -4.91
CA CYS A 347 -9.49 15.08 -6.32
C CYS A 347 -9.01 16.19 -7.28
N SER A 348 -9.22 17.46 -6.92
CA SER A 348 -8.77 18.64 -7.67
C SER A 348 -7.26 18.73 -7.69
N ALA A 349 -6.58 18.47 -6.57
CA ALA A 349 -5.11 18.47 -6.54
C ALA A 349 -4.50 17.40 -7.47
N THR A 350 -5.16 16.25 -7.63
CA THR A 350 -4.80 15.27 -8.68
C THR A 350 -5.13 15.77 -10.08
N MET A 351 -6.23 16.50 -10.26
CA MET A 351 -6.62 17.09 -11.54
C MET A 351 -5.64 18.19 -11.98
N ASP A 352 -5.24 19.08 -11.07
CA ASP A 352 -4.28 20.16 -11.32
C ASP A 352 -2.89 19.61 -11.63
N ALA A 353 -2.46 18.55 -10.92
CA ALA A 353 -1.22 17.83 -11.24
C ALA A 353 -1.27 17.19 -12.64
N PHE A 354 -2.45 16.71 -13.04
CA PHE A 354 -2.68 16.10 -14.34
C PHE A 354 -2.76 17.15 -15.46
N VAL A 355 -3.37 18.30 -15.21
CA VAL A 355 -3.36 19.47 -16.10
C VAL A 355 -1.95 20.02 -16.25
N ALA A 356 -1.17 20.13 -15.17
CA ALA A 356 0.23 20.55 -15.25
C ALA A 356 1.10 19.55 -16.04
N ALA A 357 0.85 18.24 -15.91
CA ALA A 357 1.49 17.21 -16.71
C ALA A 357 1.09 17.32 -18.20
N LYS A 358 -0.19 17.58 -18.49
CA LYS A 358 -0.70 17.83 -19.84
C LYS A 358 -0.03 19.04 -20.48
N GLU A 359 0.01 20.18 -19.78
CA GLU A 359 0.66 21.41 -20.26
C GLU A 359 2.16 21.19 -20.51
N SER A 360 2.84 20.41 -19.65
CA SER A 360 4.25 20.03 -19.87
C SER A 360 4.43 19.15 -21.11
N ILE A 361 3.50 18.23 -21.41
CA ILE A 361 3.53 17.41 -22.63
C ILE A 361 3.32 18.27 -23.88
N LEU A 362 2.45 19.29 -23.79
CA LEU A 362 2.16 20.23 -24.87
C LEU A 362 3.28 21.26 -25.11
N ALA A 363 4.09 21.57 -24.09
CA ALA A 363 5.17 22.56 -24.17
C ALA A 363 6.50 22.04 -24.78
N PHE A 364 6.59 20.76 -25.16
CA PHE A 364 7.80 20.19 -25.78
C PHE A 364 8.04 20.73 -27.21
N PRO A 365 9.28 21.09 -27.59
CA PRO A 365 9.57 21.66 -28.91
C PRO A 365 9.18 20.72 -30.07
N GLU A 366 8.60 21.31 -31.11
CA GLU A 366 8.01 20.61 -32.25
C GLU A 366 9.07 19.91 -33.14
N SER A 367 8.99 18.58 -33.23
CA SER A 367 9.51 17.84 -34.38
C SER A 367 8.35 17.31 -35.20
N LEU A 368 8.31 17.63 -36.49
CA LEU A 368 7.26 17.29 -37.45
C LEU A 368 7.02 15.76 -37.47
N GLY A 369 5.86 15.34 -36.96
CA GLY A 369 5.39 13.96 -36.98
C GLY A 369 4.66 13.49 -35.72
N THR A 370 4.89 14.12 -34.56
CA THR A 370 4.34 13.67 -33.27
C THR A 370 3.24 14.57 -32.68
N SER A 371 2.89 15.66 -33.35
CA SER A 371 1.99 16.70 -32.82
C SER A 371 0.56 16.22 -32.61
N GLU A 372 -0.02 15.55 -33.61
CA GLU A 372 -1.45 15.20 -33.59
C GLU A 372 -1.77 14.00 -32.68
N THR A 373 -0.85 13.04 -32.59
CA THR A 373 -0.95 11.91 -31.66
C THR A 373 -0.82 12.36 -30.20
N ARG A 374 0.09 13.31 -29.91
CA ARG A 374 0.25 13.88 -28.55
C ARG A 374 -0.97 14.71 -28.16
N LYS A 375 -1.50 15.50 -29.09
CA LYS A 375 -2.70 16.30 -28.87
C LYS A 375 -3.92 15.41 -28.58
N ARG A 376 -4.13 14.36 -29.37
CA ARG A 376 -5.20 13.35 -29.12
C ARG A 376 -5.04 12.60 -27.79
N PHE A 377 -3.81 12.24 -27.42
CA PHE A 377 -3.53 11.58 -26.14
C PHE A 377 -3.82 12.52 -24.96
N ALA A 378 -3.38 13.78 -25.04
CA ALA A 378 -3.61 14.81 -24.04
C ALA A 378 -5.09 15.23 -23.92
N GLU A 379 -5.86 15.19 -25.01
CA GLU A 379 -7.30 15.48 -25.04
C GLU A 379 -8.13 14.31 -24.48
N GLY A 380 -7.83 13.06 -24.87
CA GLY A 380 -8.56 11.87 -24.38
C GLY A 380 -8.35 11.59 -22.88
N MET A 381 -7.28 12.11 -22.29
CA MET A 381 -7.03 12.03 -20.85
C MET A 381 -8.05 12.80 -19.99
N LEU A 382 -8.68 13.86 -20.52
CA LEU A 382 -9.69 14.66 -19.81
C LEU A 382 -11.10 14.09 -19.96
N ASP A 383 -11.44 13.53 -21.12
CA ASP A 383 -12.78 12.97 -21.39
C ASP A 383 -13.12 11.79 -20.45
N HIS A 384 -12.12 11.07 -19.94
CA HIS A 384 -12.31 10.02 -18.95
C HIS A 384 -12.54 10.53 -17.51
N LEU A 385 -12.44 11.84 -17.27
CA LEU A 385 -12.51 12.46 -15.94
C LEU A 385 -13.73 13.38 -15.76
N VAL A 386 -14.41 13.79 -16.82
CA VAL A 386 -15.60 14.67 -16.76
C VAL A 386 -16.88 13.91 -16.32
N ASP A 387 -16.86 12.58 -16.34
CA ASP A 387 -17.96 11.71 -15.91
C ASP A 387 -17.90 11.26 -14.42
N PHE A 388 -17.10 11.91 -13.57
CA PHE A 388 -16.88 11.53 -12.16
C PHE A 388 -17.37 12.53 -11.11
#